data_AF-A0A3N1D105-F1
#
_entry.id   AF-A0A3N1D105-F1
#
_cell.length_a   1.000
_cell.length_b   1.000
_cell.length_c   1.000
_cell.angle_alpha   90.00
_cell.angle_beta   90.00
_cell.angle_gamma   90.00
#
_symmetry.space_group_name_H-M   'P 1'
#
loop_
_entity.id
_entity.type
_entity.pdbx_description
1 polymer ?
#
loop_
_entity_poly.entity_id
_entity_poly.type
_entity_poly.pdbx_seq_one_letter_code
_entity_poly.pdbx_strand_id
1 'polypeptide(L)'
;MRRRTVPALTQYATPRLVASIVYDGHPAEDDPEWRTSGAPSAADYGVWAGRWCGLTCLRMALLARDGAAPSLWELLTEALPYGVYQERDDGTVGPGLIYRPFADFVGERHGLRAEVITELTADRLRAELDAGRLVLASVHREIRRPDRPAPGRGGHLVLATRHPGDTVAFHNPSGHTPETVAAALPADVFDAFAAHRGVALHL
;
A
#
# COMPACT_ATOMS: atom_id res chain seq x y z
N MET A 1 -11.87 -4.08 -21.75
CA MET A 1 -10.89 -5.16 -21.54
C MET A 1 -11.14 -5.79 -20.18
N ARG A 2 -11.08 -7.11 -20.03
CA ARG A 2 -11.08 -7.74 -18.69
C ARG A 2 -9.74 -7.43 -18.02
N ARG A 3 -9.80 -6.89 -16.81
CA ARG A 3 -8.63 -6.59 -15.98
C ARG A 3 -7.85 -7.86 -15.65
N ARG A 4 -6.51 -7.81 -15.62
CA ARG A 4 -5.67 -8.92 -15.14
C ARG A 4 -5.87 -9.11 -13.63
N THR A 5 -5.56 -10.30 -13.13
CA THR A 5 -5.50 -10.56 -11.69
C THR A 5 -4.51 -9.59 -11.03
N VAL A 6 -4.92 -8.99 -9.92
CA VAL A 6 -4.06 -8.08 -9.15
C VAL A 6 -2.98 -8.91 -8.46
N PRO A 7 -1.69 -8.71 -8.74
CA PRO A 7 -0.64 -9.42 -8.02
C PRO A 7 -0.59 -8.92 -6.58
N ALA A 8 -0.29 -9.82 -5.63
CA ALA A 8 -0.02 -9.44 -4.25
C ALA A 8 1.48 -9.28 -4.07
N LEU A 9 1.92 -8.10 -3.61
CA LEU A 9 3.32 -7.73 -3.48
C LEU A 9 3.58 -7.18 -2.08
N THR A 10 4.81 -7.34 -1.60
CA THR A 10 5.32 -6.72 -0.38
C THR A 10 6.09 -5.43 -0.71
N GLN A 11 6.11 -4.48 0.24
CA GLN A 11 6.94 -3.28 0.19
C GLN A 11 8.41 -3.56 0.53
N TYR A 12 8.66 -4.73 1.12
CA TYR A 12 9.99 -5.24 1.41
C TYR A 12 10.41 -6.25 0.35
N ALA A 13 11.68 -6.24 -0.02
CA ALA A 13 12.25 -7.04 -1.08
C ALA A 13 12.29 -8.53 -0.75
N THR A 14 12.53 -8.91 0.51
CA THR A 14 12.48 -10.30 0.97
C THR A 14 11.22 -10.57 1.82
N PRO A 15 10.17 -11.22 1.27
CA PRO A 15 8.91 -11.45 2.00
C PRO A 15 9.07 -12.20 3.34
N ARG A 16 10.01 -13.16 3.41
CA ARG A 16 10.28 -13.93 4.64
C ARG A 16 10.92 -13.11 5.76
N LEU A 17 11.46 -11.92 5.47
CA LEU A 17 12.07 -11.04 6.48
C LEU A 17 11.11 -9.98 7.02
N VAL A 18 9.89 -9.86 6.46
CA VAL A 18 8.94 -8.83 6.88
C VAL A 18 8.64 -8.91 8.37
N ALA A 19 8.46 -10.11 8.93
CA ALA A 19 8.25 -10.29 10.36
C ALA A 19 9.43 -9.74 11.18
N SER A 20 10.65 -10.13 10.83
CA SER A 20 11.87 -9.69 11.52
C SER A 20 12.07 -8.18 11.46
N ILE A 21 11.82 -7.56 10.29
CA ILE A 21 11.95 -6.10 10.12
C ILE A 21 10.89 -5.36 10.94
N VAL A 22 9.64 -5.80 10.88
CA VAL A 22 8.51 -5.08 11.46
C VAL A 22 8.37 -5.30 12.97
N TYR A 23 8.74 -6.47 13.48
CA TYR A 23 8.49 -6.86 14.88
C TYR A 23 9.76 -7.06 15.71
N ASP A 24 10.86 -7.51 15.10
CA ASP A 24 12.07 -7.91 15.85
C ASP A 24 13.20 -6.87 15.77
N GLY A 25 12.96 -5.76 15.05
CA GLY A 25 13.93 -4.67 14.90
C GLY A 25 15.08 -5.00 13.95
N HIS A 26 14.92 -5.98 13.06
CA HIS A 26 15.91 -6.25 12.01
C HIS A 26 16.02 -5.02 11.08
N PRO A 27 17.24 -4.48 10.86
CA PRO A 27 17.41 -3.33 9.97
C PRO A 27 16.93 -3.67 8.55
N ALA A 28 16.14 -2.79 7.94
CA ALA A 28 15.68 -3.00 6.57
C ALA A 28 16.84 -2.97 5.57
N GLU A 29 17.89 -2.19 5.81
CA GLU A 29 19.11 -2.16 4.98
C GLU A 29 19.84 -3.52 4.89
N ASP A 30 19.60 -4.44 5.83
CA ASP A 30 20.16 -5.80 5.83
C ASP A 30 19.34 -6.78 4.97
N ASP A 31 18.24 -6.35 4.34
CA ASP A 31 17.45 -7.19 3.44
C ASP A 31 18.30 -7.62 2.23
N PRO A 32 18.62 -8.92 2.04
CA PRO A 32 19.58 -9.38 1.03
C PRO A 32 19.13 -9.09 -0.40
N GLU A 33 17.81 -8.95 -0.62
CA GLU A 33 17.21 -8.72 -1.93
C GLU A 33 16.90 -7.24 -2.18
N TRP A 34 17.37 -6.30 -1.34
CA TRP A 34 17.04 -4.87 -1.42
C TRP A 34 17.18 -4.29 -2.84
N ARG A 35 18.13 -4.80 -3.64
CA ARG A 35 18.36 -4.38 -5.04
C ARG A 35 17.15 -4.58 -5.95
N THR A 36 16.31 -5.56 -5.66
CA THR A 36 15.07 -5.82 -6.43
C THR A 36 14.05 -4.68 -6.33
N SER A 37 14.17 -3.82 -5.31
CA SER A 37 13.35 -2.61 -5.17
C SER A 37 13.71 -1.51 -6.17
N GLY A 38 14.89 -1.60 -6.80
CA GLY A 38 15.48 -0.56 -7.65
C GLY A 38 16.24 0.53 -6.88
N ALA A 39 16.31 0.45 -5.54
CA ALA A 39 17.06 1.42 -4.74
C ALA A 39 18.55 1.46 -5.18
N PRO A 40 19.22 2.63 -5.11
CA PRO A 40 20.61 2.76 -5.52
C PRO A 40 21.59 2.27 -4.44
N SER A 41 21.13 2.20 -3.18
CA SER A 41 21.90 1.66 -2.07
C SER A 41 21.02 0.96 -1.04
N ALA A 42 21.64 0.12 -0.20
CA ALA A 42 20.98 -0.51 0.94
C ALA A 42 20.47 0.53 1.96
N ALA A 43 21.20 1.63 2.15
CA ALA A 43 20.82 2.72 3.03
C ALA A 43 19.55 3.43 2.53
N ASP A 44 19.49 3.74 1.23
CA ASP A 44 18.29 4.32 0.62
C ASP A 44 17.09 3.38 0.75
N TYR A 45 17.29 2.09 0.51
CA TYR A 45 16.25 1.09 0.77
C TYR A 45 15.81 1.10 2.24
N GLY A 46 16.75 1.11 3.19
CA GLY A 46 16.46 1.11 4.62
C GLY A 46 15.61 2.32 5.06
N VAL A 47 15.88 3.50 4.50
CA VAL A 47 15.08 4.72 4.74
C VAL A 47 13.66 4.55 4.20
N TRP A 48 13.49 4.00 3.00
CA TRP A 48 12.23 4.08 2.28
C TRP A 48 11.33 2.86 2.37
N ALA A 49 11.88 1.65 2.56
CA ALA A 49 11.12 0.40 2.52
C ALA A 49 9.93 0.39 3.47
N GLY A 50 10.06 0.96 4.67
CA GLY A 50 8.97 1.09 5.65
C GLY A 50 7.82 2.02 5.24
N ARG A 51 8.01 2.86 4.22
CA ARG A 51 7.07 3.93 3.80
C ARG A 51 6.40 3.66 2.45
N TRP A 52 6.80 2.59 1.75
CA TRP A 52 6.33 2.26 0.41
C TRP A 52 4.98 1.56 0.34
N CYS A 53 4.23 1.41 1.43
CA CYS A 53 2.92 0.74 1.38
C CYS A 53 2.01 1.31 0.27
N GLY A 54 1.89 2.64 0.17
CA GLY A 54 1.10 3.30 -0.87
C GLY A 54 1.64 3.09 -2.30
N LEU A 55 2.96 3.20 -2.51
CA LEU A 55 3.57 2.94 -3.81
C LEU A 55 3.52 1.47 -4.22
N THR A 56 3.56 0.55 -3.26
CA THR A 56 3.37 -0.88 -3.50
C THR A 56 1.94 -1.15 -3.96
N CYS A 57 0.94 -0.48 -3.36
CA CYS A 57 -0.43 -0.52 -3.84
C CYS A 57 -0.57 0.01 -5.28
N LEU A 58 0.08 1.13 -5.60
CA LEU A 58 0.12 1.66 -6.97
C LEU A 58 0.76 0.65 -7.93
N ARG A 59 1.91 0.09 -7.58
CA ARG A 59 2.62 -0.89 -8.40
C ARG A 59 1.76 -2.11 -8.72
N MET A 60 1.04 -2.64 -7.73
CA MET A 60 0.07 -3.73 -7.93
C MET A 60 -1.07 -3.33 -8.89
N ALA A 61 -1.56 -2.09 -8.80
CA ALA A 61 -2.60 -1.56 -9.68
C ALA A 61 -2.11 -1.42 -11.13
N LEU A 62 -0.91 -0.87 -11.34
CA LEU A 62 -0.27 -0.73 -12.66
C LEU A 62 0.00 -2.08 -13.31
N LEU A 63 0.53 -3.06 -12.56
CA LEU A 63 0.71 -4.43 -13.07
C LEU A 63 -0.62 -5.06 -13.52
N ALA A 64 -1.70 -4.82 -12.80
CA ALA A 64 -3.03 -5.34 -13.17
C ALA A 64 -3.59 -4.67 -14.43
N ARG A 65 -3.38 -3.36 -14.61
CA ARG A 65 -3.86 -2.58 -15.76
C ARG A 65 -2.99 -2.83 -17.00
N ASP A 66 -1.68 -2.67 -16.85
CA ASP A 66 -0.74 -2.53 -17.97
C ASP A 66 0.04 -3.82 -18.22
N GLY A 67 0.21 -4.67 -17.20
CA GLY A 67 1.02 -5.89 -17.27
C GLY A 67 2.50 -5.65 -16.98
N ALA A 68 2.89 -4.40 -16.75
CA ALA A 68 4.20 -3.95 -16.31
C ALA A 68 4.03 -2.77 -15.35
N ALA A 69 5.05 -2.50 -14.54
CA ALA A 69 5.10 -1.32 -13.68
C ALA A 69 6.57 -1.00 -13.37
N PRO A 70 6.90 0.29 -13.10
CA PRO A 70 8.22 0.66 -12.60
C PRO A 70 8.54 -0.04 -11.26
N SER A 71 9.81 -0.03 -10.90
CA SER A 71 10.30 -0.42 -9.57
C SER A 71 9.77 0.53 -8.49
N LEU A 72 9.85 0.11 -7.21
CA LEU A 72 9.41 0.97 -6.10
C LEU A 72 10.26 2.24 -6.00
N TRP A 73 11.56 2.12 -6.31
CA TRP A 73 12.45 3.28 -6.35
C TRP A 73 12.13 4.25 -7.48
N GLU A 74 11.82 3.77 -8.69
CA GLU A 74 11.40 4.63 -9.80
C GLU A 74 10.09 5.35 -9.46
N LEU A 75 9.09 4.61 -8.95
CA LEU A 75 7.83 5.22 -8.49
C LEU A 75 8.05 6.27 -7.39
N LEU A 76 8.95 6.00 -6.45
CA LEU A 76 9.33 6.96 -5.42
C LEU A 76 9.91 8.23 -6.04
N THR A 77 10.91 8.07 -6.90
CA THR A 77 11.63 9.18 -7.54
C THR A 77 10.68 10.05 -8.36
N GLU A 78 9.71 9.44 -9.04
CA GLU A 78 8.68 10.16 -9.78
C GLU A 78 7.66 10.86 -8.87
N ALA A 79 7.39 10.31 -7.68
CA ALA A 79 6.40 10.81 -6.74
C ALA A 79 6.93 11.97 -5.86
N LEU A 80 8.24 12.02 -5.60
CA LEU A 80 8.84 13.05 -4.74
C LEU A 80 8.58 14.50 -5.23
N PRO A 81 8.75 14.84 -6.53
CA PRO A 81 8.46 16.18 -7.03
C PRO A 81 7.01 16.64 -6.85
N TYR A 82 6.08 15.70 -6.70
CA TYR A 82 4.66 15.97 -6.47
C TYR A 82 4.34 16.24 -4.99
N GLY A 83 5.29 16.04 -4.08
CA GLY A 83 5.07 16.17 -2.64
C GLY A 83 4.31 14.98 -2.04
N VAL A 84 4.38 13.80 -2.68
CA VAL A 84 3.73 12.56 -2.22
C VAL A 84 4.27 12.13 -0.86
N TYR A 85 5.55 12.40 -0.61
CA TYR A 85 6.21 12.24 0.67
C TYR A 85 6.81 13.58 1.08
N GLN A 86 6.78 13.87 2.38
CA GLN A 86 7.38 15.07 2.95
C GLN A 86 8.74 14.71 3.54
N GLU A 87 9.80 15.29 2.97
CA GLU A 87 11.10 15.37 3.61
C GLU A 87 11.07 16.53 4.62
N ARG A 88 11.66 16.33 5.79
CA ARG A 88 11.79 17.35 6.84
C ARG A 88 13.18 17.96 6.82
N ASP A 89 13.31 19.14 7.40
CA ASP A 89 14.57 19.90 7.45
C ASP A 89 15.71 19.16 8.15
N ASP A 90 15.39 18.21 9.04
CA ASP A 90 16.35 17.34 9.74
C ASP A 90 16.78 16.11 8.91
N GLY A 91 16.36 16.04 7.65
CA GLY A 91 16.61 14.92 6.75
C GLY A 91 15.71 13.71 7.00
N THR A 92 14.76 13.78 7.94
CA THR A 92 13.81 12.68 8.17
C THR A 92 12.65 12.73 7.18
N VAL A 93 12.16 11.56 6.80
CA VAL A 93 10.99 11.44 5.92
C VAL A 93 9.75 11.18 6.75
N GLY A 94 8.67 11.89 6.43
CA GLY A 94 7.33 11.69 6.97
C GLY A 94 6.88 10.23 6.94
N PRO A 95 5.92 9.85 7.81
CA PRO A 95 5.61 8.44 8.06
C PRO A 95 4.83 7.77 6.93
N GLY A 96 4.32 8.50 5.94
CA GLY A 96 3.52 7.91 4.88
C GLY A 96 3.15 8.86 3.77
N LEU A 97 2.46 8.29 2.80
CA LEU A 97 2.02 8.93 1.56
C LEU A 97 0.88 9.92 1.79
N ILE A 98 0.96 11.09 1.14
CA ILE A 98 -0.07 12.15 1.19
C ILE A 98 -1.03 12.01 0.01
N TYR A 99 -2.33 11.89 0.28
CA TYR A 99 -3.30 11.40 -0.72
C TYR A 99 -3.56 12.33 -1.90
N ARG A 100 -3.65 13.65 -1.67
CA ARG A 100 -3.91 14.60 -2.75
C ARG A 100 -2.71 14.70 -3.71
N PRO A 101 -1.48 14.97 -3.23
CA PRO A 101 -0.26 14.82 -4.02
C PRO A 101 -0.18 13.50 -4.79
N PHE A 102 -0.54 12.38 -4.14
CA PHE A 102 -0.56 11.07 -4.81
C PHE A 102 -1.58 10.99 -5.94
N ALA A 103 -2.79 11.52 -5.75
CA ALA A 103 -3.82 11.52 -6.78
C ALA A 103 -3.39 12.35 -8.01
N ASP A 104 -2.75 13.49 -7.78
CA ASP A 104 -2.21 14.34 -8.85
C ASP A 104 -1.06 13.62 -9.58
N PHE A 105 -0.11 13.05 -8.83
CA PHE A 105 1.00 12.25 -9.34
C PHE A 105 0.54 11.12 -10.27
N VAL A 106 -0.39 10.27 -9.82
CA VAL A 106 -0.82 9.11 -10.62
C VAL A 106 -1.66 9.51 -11.83
N GLY A 107 -2.39 10.62 -11.72
CA GLY A 107 -3.13 11.22 -12.84
C GLY A 107 -2.18 11.68 -13.94
N GLU A 108 -1.18 12.48 -13.59
CA GLU A 108 -0.27 13.07 -14.58
C GLU A 108 0.75 12.08 -15.12
N ARG A 109 1.35 11.22 -14.28
CA ARG A 109 2.46 10.35 -14.68
C ARG A 109 2.03 9.01 -15.23
N HIS A 110 0.85 8.53 -14.83
CA HIS A 110 0.36 7.20 -15.21
C HIS A 110 -1.01 7.21 -15.90
N GLY A 111 -1.63 8.39 -16.10
CA GLY A 111 -2.96 8.50 -16.70
C GLY A 111 -4.04 7.78 -15.88
N LEU A 112 -3.84 7.62 -14.56
CA LEU A 112 -4.78 6.96 -13.66
C LEU A 112 -5.64 8.00 -12.96
N ARG A 113 -6.96 7.91 -13.13
CA ARG A 113 -7.85 8.73 -12.31
C ARG A 113 -7.89 8.18 -10.88
N ALA A 114 -7.60 9.06 -9.92
CA ALA A 114 -7.61 8.78 -8.49
C ALA A 114 -8.55 9.73 -7.74
N GLU A 115 -9.39 9.20 -6.87
CA GLU A 115 -10.33 9.97 -6.04
C GLU A 115 -9.95 9.83 -4.57
N VAL A 116 -9.65 10.94 -3.90
CA VAL A 116 -9.41 10.96 -2.45
C VAL A 116 -10.74 10.83 -1.73
N ILE A 117 -10.86 9.83 -0.86
CA ILE A 117 -12.06 9.57 -0.06
C ILE A 117 -11.73 9.83 1.41
N THR A 118 -12.39 10.81 2.02
CA THR A 118 -12.21 11.17 3.44
C THR A 118 -13.21 10.47 4.37
N GLU A 119 -14.28 9.91 3.82
CA GLU A 119 -15.32 9.15 4.52
C GLU A 119 -15.50 7.78 3.84
N LEU A 120 -14.52 6.91 4.01
CA LEU A 120 -14.53 5.56 3.46
C LEU A 120 -15.24 4.62 4.43
N THR A 121 -16.57 4.61 4.41
CA THR A 121 -17.38 3.62 5.12
C THR A 121 -17.27 2.24 4.46
N ALA A 122 -17.68 1.18 5.15
CA ALA A 122 -17.77 -0.17 4.57
C ALA A 122 -18.66 -0.20 3.32
N ASP A 123 -19.80 0.49 3.33
CA ASP A 123 -20.69 0.62 2.17
C ASP A 123 -20.04 1.36 1.01
N ARG A 124 -19.33 2.47 1.30
CA ARG A 124 -18.59 3.21 0.28
C ARG A 124 -17.50 2.33 -0.32
N LEU A 125 -16.73 1.61 0.50
CA LEU A 125 -15.71 0.68 0.03
C LEU A 125 -16.31 -0.40 -0.90
N ARG A 126 -17.42 -1.04 -0.50
CA ARG A 126 -18.11 -2.03 -1.33
C ARG A 126 -18.56 -1.44 -2.67
N ALA A 127 -19.20 -0.27 -2.65
CA ALA A 127 -19.65 0.41 -3.86
C ALA A 127 -18.50 0.78 -4.81
N GLU A 128 -17.34 1.18 -4.28
CA GLU A 128 -16.14 1.44 -5.10
C GLU A 128 -15.63 0.15 -5.76
N LEU A 129 -15.58 -0.95 -5.01
CA LEU A 129 -15.15 -2.26 -5.51
C LEU A 129 -16.15 -2.83 -6.54
N ASP A 130 -17.46 -2.66 -6.34
CA ASP A 130 -18.52 -3.04 -7.29
C ASP A 130 -18.44 -2.25 -8.60
N ALA A 131 -18.02 -0.99 -8.53
CA ALA A 131 -17.72 -0.17 -9.69
C ALA A 131 -16.41 -0.60 -10.42
N GLY A 132 -15.77 -1.69 -10.00
CA GLY A 132 -14.55 -2.22 -10.60
C GLY A 132 -13.28 -1.48 -10.21
N ARG A 133 -13.36 -0.56 -9.23
CA ARG A 133 -12.21 0.23 -8.77
C ARG A 133 -11.37 -0.55 -7.78
N LEU A 134 -10.13 -0.11 -7.63
CA LEU A 134 -9.30 -0.51 -6.49
C LEU A 134 -9.33 0.57 -5.43
N VAL A 135 -9.20 0.20 -4.16
CA VAL A 135 -9.15 1.18 -3.07
C VAL A 135 -7.89 1.01 -2.26
N LEU A 136 -7.06 2.05 -2.21
CA LEU A 136 -5.99 2.21 -1.24
C LEU A 136 -6.64 2.61 0.08
N ALA A 137 -6.96 1.65 0.93
CA ALA A 137 -7.60 1.88 2.21
C ALA A 137 -6.55 2.14 3.29
N SER A 138 -6.73 3.21 4.06
CA SER A 138 -5.90 3.48 5.22
C SER A 138 -6.37 2.65 6.40
N VAL A 139 -5.44 1.90 6.97
CA VAL A 139 -5.68 0.97 8.07
C VAL A 139 -4.59 1.10 9.11
N HIS A 140 -4.84 0.59 10.31
CA HIS A 140 -3.81 0.39 11.32
C HIS A 140 -2.86 -0.74 10.90
N ARG A 141 -1.56 -0.56 11.13
CA ARG A 141 -0.49 -1.50 10.75
C ARG A 141 -0.66 -2.91 11.31
N GLU A 142 -1.38 -3.02 12.42
CA GLU A 142 -1.64 -4.30 13.12
C GLU A 142 -2.63 -5.20 12.38
N ILE A 143 -3.25 -4.75 11.27
CA ILE A 143 -4.06 -5.61 10.39
C ILE A 143 -3.31 -6.87 9.89
N ARG A 144 -1.97 -6.88 10.01
CA ARG A 144 -1.10 -8.06 9.84
C ARG A 144 -1.48 -9.23 10.76
N ARG A 145 -2.03 -8.96 11.95
CA ARG A 145 -2.43 -9.94 12.97
C ARG A 145 -3.87 -9.60 13.43
N PRO A 146 -4.88 -9.95 12.61
CA PRO A 146 -6.26 -9.52 12.82
C PRO A 146 -6.91 -10.09 14.09
N ASP A 147 -6.29 -11.09 14.72
CA ASP A 147 -6.64 -11.62 16.04
C ASP A 147 -6.28 -10.67 17.20
N ARG A 148 -5.54 -9.58 16.93
CA ARG A 148 -5.11 -8.59 17.92
C ARG A 148 -5.86 -7.26 17.71
N PRO A 149 -6.11 -6.49 18.79
CA PRO A 149 -6.76 -5.19 18.66
C PRO A 149 -5.89 -4.19 17.88
N ALA A 150 -6.53 -3.22 17.23
CA ALA A 150 -5.86 -2.05 16.67
C ALA A 150 -5.61 -1.01 17.78
N PRO A 151 -4.37 -0.77 18.26
CA PRO A 151 -4.09 0.22 19.31
C PRO A 151 -4.25 1.68 18.87
N GLY A 152 -4.57 1.94 17.59
CA GLY A 152 -4.72 3.28 17.03
C GLY A 152 -5.32 3.25 15.62
N ARG A 153 -5.32 4.40 14.93
CA ARG A 153 -5.90 4.53 13.58
C ARG A 153 -4.86 4.89 12.53
N GLY A 154 -4.91 4.22 11.38
CA GLY A 154 -4.09 4.54 10.20
C GLY A 154 -2.60 4.21 10.38
N GLY A 155 -1.77 4.85 9.54
CA GLY A 155 -0.32 4.62 9.50
C GLY A 155 0.11 3.50 8.56
N HIS A 156 -0.84 2.88 7.85
CA HIS A 156 -0.57 1.90 6.79
C HIS A 156 -1.61 2.00 5.67
N LEU A 157 -1.24 1.56 4.47
CA LEU A 157 -2.14 1.46 3.31
C LEU A 157 -2.16 0.02 2.81
N VAL A 158 -3.37 -0.48 2.55
CA VAL A 158 -3.63 -1.77 1.89
C VAL A 158 -4.42 -1.53 0.60
N LEU A 159 -4.34 -2.47 -0.34
CA LEU A 159 -5.07 -2.39 -1.60
C LEU A 159 -6.28 -3.33 -1.55
N ALA A 160 -7.47 -2.80 -1.27
CA ALA A 160 -8.70 -3.57 -1.40
C ALA A 160 -8.98 -3.84 -2.88
N THR A 161 -9.27 -5.10 -3.21
CA THR A 161 -9.36 -5.60 -4.59
C THR A 161 -10.73 -6.13 -4.98
N ARG A 162 -11.49 -6.67 -4.02
CA ARG A 162 -12.83 -7.22 -4.20
C ARG A 162 -13.51 -7.39 -2.85
N HIS A 163 -14.83 -7.62 -2.86
CA HIS A 163 -15.58 -7.99 -1.66
C HIS A 163 -16.47 -9.22 -1.92
N PRO A 164 -15.97 -10.46 -1.73
CA PRO A 164 -16.82 -11.63 -1.88
C PRO A 164 -17.78 -11.76 -0.68
N GLY A 165 -19.06 -11.50 -0.91
CA GLY A 165 -20.06 -11.49 0.16
C GLY A 165 -19.76 -10.37 1.17
N ASP A 166 -19.66 -10.72 2.46
CA ASP A 166 -19.35 -9.75 3.53
C ASP A 166 -17.87 -9.74 3.94
N THR A 167 -16.98 -10.13 3.02
CA THR A 167 -15.53 -10.16 3.24
C THR A 167 -14.86 -9.11 2.36
N VAL A 168 -13.88 -8.38 2.89
CA VAL A 168 -12.98 -7.52 2.11
C VAL A 168 -11.72 -8.31 1.78
N ALA A 169 -11.44 -8.53 0.50
CA ALA A 169 -10.18 -9.11 0.06
C ALA A 169 -9.20 -8.02 -0.39
N PHE A 170 -8.01 -8.02 0.17
CA PHE A 170 -7.02 -6.96 -0.02
C PHE A 170 -5.60 -7.50 -0.06
N HIS A 171 -4.73 -6.75 -0.73
CA HIS A 171 -3.30 -7.01 -0.72
C HIS A 171 -2.64 -6.07 0.29
N ASN A 172 -1.86 -6.64 1.20
CA ASN A 172 -1.19 -5.92 2.26
C ASN A 172 0.32 -5.88 1.97
N PRO A 173 0.86 -4.69 1.59
CA PRO A 173 2.28 -4.51 1.32
C PRO A 173 3.20 -4.91 2.47
N SER A 174 2.69 -4.97 3.69
CA SER A 174 3.47 -5.31 4.89
C SER A 174 3.03 -6.62 5.53
N GLY A 175 2.29 -7.47 4.80
CA GLY A 175 1.98 -8.83 5.24
C GLY A 175 3.27 -9.62 5.46
N HIS A 176 3.29 -10.43 6.51
CA HIS A 176 4.48 -11.18 6.95
C HIS A 176 4.33 -12.69 6.80
N THR A 177 3.18 -13.13 6.30
CA THR A 177 2.86 -14.49 5.88
C THR A 177 2.13 -14.43 4.54
N PRO A 178 2.08 -15.51 3.74
CA PRO A 178 1.33 -15.51 2.48
C PRO A 178 -0.13 -15.07 2.64
N GLU A 179 -0.79 -15.51 3.71
CA GLU A 179 -2.20 -15.22 4.02
C GLU A 179 -2.40 -13.77 4.43
N THR A 180 -1.39 -13.14 5.04
CA THR A 180 -1.47 -11.74 5.44
C THR A 180 -1.02 -10.80 4.34
N VAL A 181 -0.31 -11.27 3.29
CA VAL A 181 0.04 -10.52 2.08
C VAL A 181 -1.15 -10.45 1.11
N ALA A 182 -1.84 -11.58 0.88
CA ALA A 182 -3.09 -11.64 0.12
C ALA A 182 -4.22 -12.07 1.06
N ALA A 183 -4.77 -11.09 1.79
CA ALA A 183 -5.67 -11.32 2.90
C ALA A 183 -7.14 -11.19 2.50
N ALA A 184 -8.01 -11.82 3.27
CA ALA A 184 -9.45 -11.67 3.19
C ALA A 184 -10.01 -11.67 4.62
N LEU A 185 -10.69 -10.60 5.02
CA LEU A 185 -11.25 -10.45 6.36
C LEU A 185 -12.75 -10.12 6.28
N PRO A 186 -13.57 -10.60 7.24
CA PRO A 186 -14.93 -10.07 7.43
C PRO A 186 -14.93 -8.55 7.48
N ALA A 187 -15.97 -7.92 6.94
CA ALA A 187 -16.03 -6.47 6.77
C ALA A 187 -15.94 -5.72 8.11
N ASP A 188 -16.56 -6.25 9.16
CA ASP A 188 -16.49 -5.72 10.53
C ASP A 188 -15.08 -5.83 11.12
N VAL A 189 -14.40 -6.95 10.91
CA VAL A 189 -13.00 -7.14 11.33
C VAL A 189 -12.09 -6.17 10.58
N PHE A 190 -12.27 -5.98 9.28
CA PHE A 190 -11.50 -4.99 8.51
C PHE A 190 -11.74 -3.56 9.01
N ASP A 191 -13.00 -3.21 9.26
CA ASP A 191 -13.42 -1.86 9.72
C ASP A 191 -12.81 -1.52 11.08
N ALA A 192 -12.62 -2.50 11.98
CA ALA A 192 -11.93 -2.30 13.25
C ALA A 192 -10.48 -1.77 13.11
N PHE A 193 -9.83 -1.98 11.95
CA PHE A 193 -8.52 -1.41 11.63
C PHE A 193 -8.61 -0.16 10.76
N ALA A 194 -9.77 0.16 10.19
CA ALA A 194 -9.91 1.22 9.20
C ALA A 194 -9.71 2.62 9.82
N ALA A 195 -9.00 3.47 9.08
CA ALA A 195 -8.96 4.90 9.36
C ALA A 195 -10.06 5.67 8.61
N HIS A 196 -10.96 4.95 7.93
CA HIS A 196 -12.11 5.44 7.15
C HIS A 196 -11.75 6.53 6.13
N ARG A 197 -10.58 6.37 5.51
CA ARG A 197 -10.10 7.23 4.43
C ARG A 197 -9.22 6.43 3.49
N GLY A 198 -9.05 6.93 2.28
CA GLY A 198 -8.24 6.27 1.28
C GLY A 198 -8.26 6.96 -0.07
N VAL A 199 -7.85 6.23 -1.10
CA VAL A 199 -7.88 6.68 -2.49
C VAL A 199 -8.47 5.58 -3.35
N ALA A 200 -9.52 5.89 -4.11
CA ALA A 200 -10.04 4.99 -5.13
C ALA A 200 -9.28 5.21 -6.44
N LEU A 201 -8.78 4.12 -7.04
CA LEU A 201 -8.15 4.11 -8.36
C LEU A 201 -9.11 3.57 -9.39
N HIS A 202 -9.31 4.35 -10.45
CA HIS A 202 -10.13 4.00 -11.59
C HIS A 202 -9.22 3.34 -12.63
N LEU A 203 -9.41 2.04 -12.86
CA LEU A 203 -8.61 1.24 -13.79
C LEU A 203 -9.28 1.06 -15.14
#